data_AF-A0A2E2D3X8-F1
#
_entry.id   AF-A0A2E2D3X8-F1
#
_cell.length_a   1.000
_cell.length_b   1.000
_cell.length_c   1.000
_cell.angle_alpha   90.00
_cell.angle_beta   90.00
_cell.angle_gamma   90.00
#
_symmetry.space_group_name_H-M   'P 1'
#
loop_
_entity.id
_entity.type
_entity.pdbx_description
1 polymer ?
#
loop_
_entity_poly.entity_id
_entity_poly.type
_entity_poly.pdbx_seq_one_letter_code
_entity_poly.pdbx_strand_id
1 'polypeptide(L)'
;METAMHEMTIWGLVSDASILVKIVMLILVLASMVSWYLILWRSNVLSRLEKQNKQFQQLFRQTTDMTTLPAAKTDVTLHKAIPAIFQTGWQEDEKYQHIGTMAQDEKVENIERAMLVNIGEQEAELEKGLSVLATIGSVSPYIGLFGTVWGIMNSFIGLSQVEQATLNTVAPGIAEALIATAIGLFAAIPAVIAYNQLSKRAGAISTLYYHFGNEFITRLQRVMHRAPLAKAA
;
A
#
# COMPACT_ATOMS: atom_id res chain seq x y z
N MET A 1 2.78 -5.57 50.72
CA MET A 1 3.34 -6.33 49.58
C MET A 1 2.41 -6.31 48.37
N GLU A 2 1.09 -6.33 48.51
CA GLU A 2 0.15 -6.16 47.38
C GLU A 2 0.24 -4.78 46.69
N THR A 3 0.45 -3.70 47.43
CA THR A 3 0.58 -2.34 46.86
C THR A 3 1.83 -2.18 45.99
N ALA A 4 2.97 -2.72 46.41
CA ALA A 4 4.22 -2.72 45.64
C ALA A 4 4.14 -3.57 44.35
N MET A 5 3.27 -4.59 44.31
CA MET A 5 3.03 -5.36 43.09
C MET A 5 2.11 -4.63 42.11
N HIS A 6 1.23 -3.72 42.59
CA HIS A 6 0.38 -2.93 41.72
C HIS A 6 1.14 -1.74 41.07
N GLU A 7 2.14 -1.17 41.77
CA GLU A 7 3.02 -0.12 41.24
C GLU A 7 3.98 -0.61 40.14
N MET A 8 4.29 -1.91 40.08
CA MET A 8 5.07 -2.51 38.98
C MET A 8 4.22 -3.15 37.88
N THR A 9 2.90 -2.98 37.91
CA THR A 9 2.06 -3.33 36.75
C THR A 9 2.25 -2.25 35.68
N ILE A 10 2.28 -2.64 34.39
CA ILE A 10 2.34 -1.71 33.24
C ILE A 10 1.32 -0.57 33.39
N TRP A 11 0.16 -0.87 33.99
CA TRP A 11 -0.88 0.11 34.25
C TRP A 11 -0.51 1.20 35.28
N GLY A 12 0.20 0.85 36.36
CA GLY A 12 0.66 1.79 37.38
C GLY A 12 1.73 2.75 36.84
N LEU A 13 2.68 2.21 36.08
CA LEU A 13 3.70 3.01 35.38
C LEU A 13 3.05 3.97 34.36
N VAL A 14 2.05 3.51 33.59
CA VAL A 14 1.38 4.39 32.64
C VAL A 14 0.53 5.46 33.33
N SER A 15 -0.03 5.20 34.52
CA SER A 15 -0.85 6.18 35.25
C SER A 15 -0.04 7.30 35.88
N ASP A 16 1.22 7.07 36.23
CA ASP A 16 2.08 8.08 36.88
C ASP A 16 2.88 8.92 35.87
N ALA A 17 2.90 8.48 34.61
CA ALA A 17 3.56 9.21 33.53
C ALA A 17 3.04 10.62 33.30
N SER A 18 3.96 11.51 32.88
CA SER A 18 3.61 12.86 32.46
C SER A 18 2.58 12.83 31.32
N ILE A 19 1.70 13.84 31.30
CA ILE A 19 0.64 13.96 30.29
C ILE A 19 1.20 13.84 28.86
N LEU A 20 2.38 14.43 28.62
CA LEU A 20 3.05 14.36 27.33
C LEU A 20 3.47 12.92 26.96
N VAL A 21 4.08 12.17 27.88
CA VAL A 21 4.49 10.77 27.62
C VAL A 21 3.25 9.89 27.38
N LYS A 22 2.14 10.13 28.10
CA LYS A 22 0.85 9.46 27.84
C LYS A 22 0.33 9.73 26.43
N ILE A 23 0.39 10.99 25.96
CA ILE A 23 -0.01 11.35 24.59
C ILE A 23 0.88 10.65 23.56
N VAL A 24 2.20 10.62 23.79
CA VAL A 24 3.16 9.92 22.93
C VAL A 24 2.80 8.43 22.81
N MET A 25 2.58 7.75 23.95
CA MET A 25 2.19 6.34 23.96
C MET A 25 0.85 6.11 23.24
N LEU A 26 -0.14 6.98 23.44
CA LEU A 26 -1.44 6.88 22.77
C LEU A 26 -1.29 7.00 21.24
N ILE A 27 -0.51 7.96 20.76
CA ILE A 27 -0.24 8.14 19.33
C ILE A 27 0.42 6.90 18.74
N LEU A 28 1.42 6.34 19.43
CA LEU A 28 2.13 5.13 18.97
C LEU A 28 1.22 3.90 18.93
N VAL A 29 0.34 3.74 19.93
CA VAL A 29 -0.65 2.65 19.94
C VAL A 29 -1.64 2.79 18.78
N LEU A 30 -2.16 4.00 18.54
CA LEU A 30 -3.05 4.25 17.41
C LEU A 30 -2.34 4.02 16.06
N ALA A 31 -1.09 4.47 15.93
CA ALA A 31 -0.27 4.21 14.74
C ALA A 31 -0.06 2.71 14.52
N SER A 32 0.19 1.94 15.58
CA SER A 32 0.29 0.48 15.52
C SER A 32 -1.02 -0.16 15.05
N MET A 33 -2.16 0.25 15.60
CA MET A 33 -3.48 -0.24 15.18
C MET A 33 -3.77 0.05 13.71
N VAL A 34 -3.50 1.28 13.24
CA VAL A 34 -3.64 1.68 11.84
C VAL A 34 -2.71 0.87 10.94
N SER A 35 -1.46 0.65 11.35
CA SER A 35 -0.49 -0.18 10.64
C SER A 35 -1.04 -1.59 10.43
N TRP A 36 -1.43 -2.29 11.50
CA TRP A 36 -1.99 -3.64 11.40
C TRP A 36 -3.25 -3.72 10.53
N TYR A 37 -4.15 -2.75 10.67
CA TYR A 37 -5.34 -2.66 9.81
C TYR A 37 -4.94 -2.56 8.32
N LEU A 38 -4.03 -1.64 7.98
CA LEU A 38 -3.55 -1.46 6.61
C LEU A 38 -2.83 -2.69 6.08
N ILE A 39 -2.01 -3.36 6.90
CA ILE A 39 -1.30 -4.59 6.52
C ILE A 39 -2.28 -5.66 6.07
N LEU A 40 -3.30 -5.95 6.88
CA LEU A 40 -4.27 -7.01 6.60
C LEU A 40 -5.15 -6.64 5.40
N TRP A 41 -5.71 -5.43 5.40
CA TRP A 41 -6.56 -4.96 4.31
C TRP A 41 -5.80 -4.95 2.98
N ARG A 42 -4.60 -4.38 2.95
CA ARG A 42 -3.81 -4.23 1.73
C ARG A 42 -3.29 -5.55 1.19
N SER A 43 -2.83 -6.44 2.08
CA SER A 43 -2.41 -7.78 1.69
C SER A 43 -3.55 -8.54 1.00
N ASN A 44 -4.78 -8.43 1.52
CA ASN A 44 -5.96 -9.04 0.92
C ASN A 44 -6.31 -8.43 -0.44
N VAL A 45 -6.24 -7.10 -0.58
CA VAL A 45 -6.50 -6.42 -1.86
C VAL A 45 -5.50 -6.87 -2.93
N LEU A 46 -4.19 -6.80 -2.65
CA LEU A 46 -3.16 -7.20 -3.62
C LEU A 46 -3.28 -8.68 -3.99
N SER A 47 -3.52 -9.57 -3.02
CA SER A 47 -3.70 -11.00 -3.28
C SER A 47 -4.90 -11.28 -4.20
N ARG A 48 -6.00 -10.54 -4.04
CA ARG A 48 -7.16 -10.64 -4.92
C ARG A 48 -6.84 -10.16 -6.33
N LEU A 49 -6.15 -9.02 -6.47
CA LEU A 49 -5.74 -8.48 -7.76
C LEU A 49 -4.79 -9.44 -8.49
N GLU A 50 -3.80 -10.01 -7.81
CA GLU A 50 -2.89 -11.01 -8.40
C GLU A 50 -3.65 -12.23 -8.94
N LYS A 51 -4.63 -12.74 -8.17
CA LYS A 51 -5.44 -13.88 -8.59
C LYS A 51 -6.31 -13.54 -9.81
N GLN A 52 -6.99 -12.38 -9.78
CA GLN A 52 -7.82 -11.91 -10.89
C GLN A 52 -7.00 -11.67 -12.16
N ASN A 53 -5.84 -11.03 -12.03
CA ASN A 53 -4.91 -10.80 -13.13
C ASN A 53 -4.44 -12.11 -13.77
N LYS A 54 -4.03 -13.09 -12.96
CA LYS A 54 -3.60 -14.41 -13.45
C LYS A 54 -4.72 -15.12 -14.20
N GLN A 55 -5.93 -15.13 -13.64
CA GLN A 55 -7.09 -15.76 -14.27
C GLN A 55 -7.45 -15.09 -15.60
N PHE A 56 -7.50 -13.76 -15.63
CA PHE A 56 -7.82 -13.03 -16.85
C PHE A 56 -6.73 -13.20 -17.91
N GLN A 57 -5.45 -13.11 -17.53
CA GLN A 57 -4.34 -13.27 -18.46
C GLN A 57 -4.30 -14.69 -19.06
N GLN A 58 -4.63 -15.73 -18.28
CA GLN A 58 -4.80 -17.09 -18.80
C GLN A 58 -5.94 -17.17 -19.82
N LEU A 59 -7.10 -16.59 -19.49
CA LEU A 59 -8.25 -16.56 -20.40
C LEU A 59 -7.92 -15.81 -21.70
N PHE A 60 -7.31 -14.63 -21.59
CA PHE A 60 -6.81 -13.85 -22.72
C PHE A 60 -5.85 -14.67 -23.58
N ARG A 61 -4.94 -15.44 -22.96
CA ARG A 61 -3.96 -16.25 -23.68
C ARG A 61 -4.56 -17.42 -24.45
N GLN A 62 -5.59 -18.05 -23.90
CA GLN A 62 -6.28 -19.19 -24.49
C GLN A 62 -7.28 -18.78 -25.57
N THR A 63 -7.75 -17.54 -25.53
CA THR A 63 -8.76 -17.03 -26.44
C THR A 63 -8.13 -16.52 -27.73
N THR A 64 -8.57 -17.06 -28.87
CA THR A 64 -8.14 -16.59 -30.20
C THR A 64 -8.91 -15.34 -30.64
N ASP A 65 -10.21 -15.28 -30.31
CA ASP A 65 -11.09 -14.14 -30.63
C ASP A 65 -11.38 -13.30 -29.37
N MET A 66 -10.77 -12.11 -29.31
CA MET A 66 -10.86 -11.20 -28.16
C MET A 66 -12.29 -10.72 -27.85
N THR A 67 -13.19 -10.71 -28.84
CA THR A 67 -14.60 -10.31 -28.65
C THR A 67 -15.34 -11.22 -27.66
N THR A 68 -14.84 -12.44 -27.46
CA THR A 68 -15.47 -13.44 -26.58
C THR A 68 -15.18 -13.21 -25.10
N LEU A 69 -14.19 -12.36 -24.78
CA LEU A 69 -13.79 -12.08 -23.41
C LEU A 69 -14.90 -11.33 -22.66
N PRO A 70 -15.20 -11.68 -21.39
CA PRO A 70 -16.25 -11.01 -20.62
C PRO A 70 -16.08 -9.49 -20.52
N ALA A 71 -14.83 -9.03 -20.43
CA ALA A 71 -14.47 -7.62 -20.38
C ALA A 71 -14.71 -6.87 -21.70
N ALA A 72 -14.82 -7.56 -22.84
CA ALA A 72 -15.21 -6.97 -24.12
C ALA A 72 -16.73 -6.74 -24.21
N LYS A 73 -17.52 -7.53 -23.48
CA LYS A 73 -18.99 -7.55 -23.58
C LYS A 73 -19.70 -6.67 -22.54
N THR A 74 -18.96 -6.20 -21.54
CA THR A 74 -19.55 -5.66 -20.32
C THR A 74 -19.04 -4.24 -20.12
N ASP A 75 -19.92 -3.25 -20.29
CA ASP A 75 -19.62 -1.81 -20.22
C ASP A 75 -19.37 -1.30 -18.79
N VAL A 76 -19.04 -2.19 -17.87
CA VAL A 76 -19.07 -1.90 -16.45
C VAL A 76 -17.72 -1.33 -16.03
N THR A 77 -17.73 -0.06 -15.65
CA THR A 77 -16.66 0.74 -15.03
C THR A 77 -16.10 0.19 -13.70
N LEU A 78 -16.43 -1.06 -13.33
CA LEU A 78 -16.01 -1.71 -12.08
C LEU A 78 -14.74 -2.57 -12.25
N HIS A 79 -14.22 -2.73 -13.46
CA HIS A 79 -12.99 -3.48 -13.66
C HIS A 79 -11.83 -2.75 -12.97
N LYS A 80 -11.13 -3.47 -12.10
CA LYS A 80 -9.83 -3.08 -11.55
C LYS A 80 -8.78 -4.01 -12.15
N ALA A 81 -7.58 -3.48 -12.37
CA ALA A 81 -6.42 -4.21 -12.89
C ALA A 81 -6.51 -4.60 -14.39
N ILE A 82 -5.94 -5.74 -14.79
CA ILE A 82 -5.78 -6.11 -16.21
C ILE A 82 -7.08 -6.07 -17.04
N PRO A 83 -8.25 -6.51 -16.53
CA PRO A 83 -9.49 -6.41 -17.29
C PRO A 83 -9.86 -4.97 -17.67
N ALA A 84 -9.52 -3.98 -16.83
CA ALA A 84 -9.76 -2.56 -17.10
C ALA A 84 -8.85 -2.04 -18.22
N ILE A 85 -7.58 -2.46 -18.21
CA ILE A 85 -6.58 -2.12 -19.23
C ILE A 85 -7.01 -2.72 -20.58
N PHE A 86 -7.47 -3.98 -20.57
CA PHE A 86 -8.03 -4.62 -21.76
C PHE A 86 -9.25 -3.88 -22.30
N GLN A 87 -10.21 -3.55 -21.43
CA GLN A 87 -11.44 -2.86 -21.84
C GLN A 87 -11.12 -1.49 -22.45
N THR A 88 -10.17 -0.75 -21.87
CA THR A 88 -9.70 0.53 -22.41
C THR A 88 -9.14 0.37 -23.82
N GLY A 89 -8.23 -0.60 -24.03
CA GLY A 89 -7.67 -0.87 -25.35
C GLY A 89 -8.71 -1.35 -26.36
N TRP A 90 -9.66 -2.17 -25.93
CA TRP A 90 -10.74 -2.70 -26.76
C TRP A 90 -11.74 -1.63 -27.21
N GLN A 91 -12.21 -0.79 -26.28
CA GLN A 91 -13.12 0.31 -26.58
C GLN A 91 -12.47 1.34 -27.52
N GLU A 92 -11.17 1.59 -27.36
CA GLU A 92 -10.45 2.51 -28.22
C GLU A 92 -10.27 1.96 -29.64
N ASP A 93 -10.00 0.65 -29.78
CA ASP A 93 -10.01 -0.02 -31.09
C ASP A 93 -11.36 0.10 -31.80
N GLU A 94 -12.47 -0.21 -31.10
CA GLU A 94 -13.83 -0.13 -31.66
C GLU A 94 -14.17 1.28 -32.16
N LYS A 95 -13.81 2.33 -31.42
CA LYS A 95 -14.00 3.73 -31.88
C LYS A 95 -13.32 3.99 -33.22
N TYR A 96 -12.08 3.51 -33.39
CA TYR A 96 -11.31 3.74 -34.61
C TYR A 96 -11.71 2.82 -35.77
N GLN A 97 -12.46 1.74 -35.55
CA GLN A 97 -13.04 0.95 -36.64
C GLN A 97 -14.11 1.76 -37.41
N HIS A 98 -14.79 2.69 -36.75
CA HIS A 98 -15.81 3.54 -37.36
C HIS A 98 -15.27 4.86 -37.95
N ILE A 99 -14.03 5.24 -37.64
CA ILE A 99 -13.37 6.45 -38.15
C ILE A 99 -12.50 6.09 -39.37
N GLY A 100 -12.97 6.45 -40.56
CA GLY A 100 -12.49 5.95 -41.85
C GLY A 100 -11.20 6.53 -42.44
N THR A 101 -10.35 7.26 -41.69
CA THR A 101 -9.25 8.04 -42.29
C THR A 101 -7.90 8.01 -41.58
N MET A 102 -7.74 7.30 -40.46
CA MET A 102 -6.44 7.24 -39.76
C MET A 102 -5.58 6.06 -40.22
N ALA A 103 -4.26 6.30 -40.28
CA ALA A 103 -3.28 5.26 -40.58
C ALA A 103 -3.29 4.18 -39.49
N GLN A 104 -3.00 2.93 -39.85
CA GLN A 104 -3.03 1.82 -38.90
C GLN A 104 -2.06 2.01 -37.73
N ASP A 105 -0.86 2.53 -38.01
CA ASP A 105 0.15 2.80 -36.99
C ASP A 105 -0.30 3.88 -36.02
N GLU A 106 -0.95 4.93 -36.52
CA GLU A 106 -1.54 6.00 -35.71
C GLU A 106 -2.68 5.48 -34.82
N LYS A 107 -3.50 4.54 -35.29
CA LYS A 107 -4.52 3.88 -34.46
C LYS A 107 -3.88 3.09 -33.32
N VAL A 108 -2.86 2.29 -33.61
CA VAL A 108 -2.14 1.50 -32.59
C VAL A 108 -1.53 2.40 -31.52
N GLU A 109 -0.87 3.48 -31.93
CA GLU A 109 -0.25 4.43 -31.00
C GLU A 109 -1.28 5.05 -30.05
N ASN A 110 -2.44 5.45 -30.57
CA ASN A 110 -3.50 6.02 -29.75
C ASN A 110 -4.10 5.01 -28.75
N ILE A 111 -4.27 3.75 -29.18
CA ILE A 111 -4.74 2.66 -28.31
C ILE A 111 -3.71 2.39 -27.21
N GLU A 112 -2.43 2.27 -27.57
CA GLU A 112 -1.34 2.09 -26.61
C GLU A 112 -1.31 3.23 -25.59
N ARG A 113 -1.45 4.48 -26.05
CA ARG A 113 -1.49 5.66 -25.19
C ARG A 113 -2.66 5.63 -24.21
N ALA A 114 -3.86 5.28 -24.66
CA ALA A 114 -5.03 5.14 -23.80
C ALA A 114 -4.82 4.06 -22.73
N MET A 115 -4.22 2.92 -23.10
CA MET A 115 -3.88 1.87 -22.16
C MET A 115 -2.83 2.31 -21.14
N LEU A 116 -1.79 3.05 -21.55
CA LEU A 116 -0.77 3.58 -20.64
C LEU A 116 -1.35 4.56 -19.60
N VAL A 117 -2.31 5.41 -20.00
CA VAL A 117 -3.05 6.27 -19.06
C VAL A 117 -3.78 5.41 -18.03
N ASN A 118 -4.51 4.38 -18.46
CA ASN A 118 -5.21 3.49 -17.53
C ASN A 118 -4.25 2.70 -16.64
N ILE A 119 -3.09 2.26 -17.15
CA ILE A 119 -2.05 1.61 -16.34
C ILE A 119 -1.61 2.55 -15.21
N GLY A 120 -1.34 3.82 -15.49
CA GLY A 120 -0.99 4.80 -14.47
C GLY A 120 -2.07 4.99 -13.40
N GLU A 121 -3.35 5.00 -13.79
CA GLU A 121 -4.47 5.04 -12.83
C GLU A 121 -4.52 3.79 -11.94
N GLN A 122 -4.30 2.60 -12.52
CA GLN A 122 -4.24 1.35 -11.75
C GLN A 122 -3.02 1.30 -10.83
N GLU A 123 -1.88 1.86 -11.23
CA GLU A 123 -0.69 1.96 -10.39
C GLU A 123 -0.90 2.85 -9.18
N ALA A 124 -1.59 3.99 -9.34
CA ALA A 124 -1.97 4.83 -8.21
C ALA A 124 -2.84 4.05 -7.20
N GLU A 125 -3.73 3.17 -7.67
CA GLU A 125 -4.48 2.27 -6.79
C GLU A 125 -3.59 1.24 -6.08
N LEU A 126 -2.46 0.82 -6.70
CA LEU A 126 -1.46 -0.10 -6.12
C LEU A 126 -0.64 0.54 -4.97
N GLU A 127 -0.51 1.87 -4.96
CA GLU A 127 0.26 2.59 -3.95
C GLU A 127 -0.54 2.98 -2.70
N LYS A 128 -1.88 2.94 -2.77
CA LYS A 128 -2.75 3.35 -1.66
C LYS A 128 -2.41 2.66 -0.33
N GLY A 129 -2.17 3.48 0.69
CA GLY A 129 -1.85 3.04 2.05
C GLY A 129 -0.39 2.64 2.29
N LEU A 130 0.42 2.45 1.23
CA LEU A 130 1.85 2.15 1.39
C LEU A 130 2.61 3.35 1.96
N SER A 131 2.27 4.58 1.55
CA SER A 131 2.87 5.80 2.09
C SER A 131 2.65 5.93 3.60
N VAL A 132 1.46 5.60 4.10
CA VAL A 132 1.14 5.62 5.53
C VAL A 132 1.97 4.60 6.30
N LEU A 133 2.13 3.38 5.78
CA LEU A 133 3.01 2.36 6.38
C LEU A 133 4.46 2.82 6.40
N ALA A 134 4.95 3.46 5.34
CA ALA A 134 6.30 4.01 5.27
C ALA A 134 6.51 5.12 6.32
N THR A 135 5.55 6.04 6.45
CA THR A 135 5.60 7.13 7.44
C THR A 135 5.54 6.59 8.87
N ILE A 136 4.63 5.66 9.17
CA ILE A 136 4.57 5.02 10.50
C ILE A 136 5.88 4.31 10.80
N GLY A 137 6.41 3.56 9.83
CA GLY A 137 7.67 2.82 9.96
C GLY A 137 8.88 3.72 10.22
N SER A 138 8.96 4.88 9.56
CA SER A 138 10.10 5.80 9.70
C SER A 138 9.99 6.74 10.89
N VAL A 139 8.78 7.19 11.26
CA VAL A 139 8.60 8.24 12.28
C VAL A 139 8.35 7.69 13.68
N SER A 140 7.74 6.51 13.81
CA SER A 140 7.41 5.92 15.14
C SER A 140 8.61 5.75 16.08
N PRO A 141 9.82 5.34 15.62
CA PRO A 141 10.99 5.26 16.50
C PRO A 141 11.39 6.61 17.07
N TYR A 142 11.28 7.68 16.28
CA TYR A 142 11.62 9.05 16.72
C TYR A 142 10.57 9.61 17.69
N ILE A 143 9.29 9.29 17.49
CA ILE A 143 8.23 9.62 18.46
C ILE A 143 8.50 8.91 19.80
N GLY A 144 8.88 7.63 19.75
CA GLY A 144 9.25 6.87 20.94
C GLY A 144 10.47 7.46 21.65
N LEU A 145 11.53 7.80 20.91
CA LEU A 145 12.73 8.47 21.41
C LEU A 145 12.42 9.82 22.06
N PHE A 146 11.54 10.62 21.44
CA PHE A 146 11.09 11.89 22.01
C PHE A 146 10.42 11.67 23.38
N GLY A 147 9.54 10.67 23.49
CA GLY A 147 8.93 10.30 24.75
C GLY A 147 9.96 9.94 25.84
N THR A 148 11.05 9.28 25.46
CA THR A 148 12.07 8.87 26.44
C THR A 148 12.91 10.05 26.92
N VAL A 149 13.35 10.90 26.00
CA VAL A 149 14.12 12.11 26.31
C VAL A 149 13.30 12.99 27.25
N TRP A 150 12.01 13.17 26.95
CA TRP A 150 11.12 13.94 27.81
C TRP A 150 10.91 13.31 29.19
N GLY A 151 10.63 12.01 29.25
CA GLY A 151 10.40 11.31 30.53
C GLY A 151 11.63 11.31 31.43
N ILE A 152 12.82 11.08 30.85
CA ILE A 152 14.10 11.16 31.58
C ILE A 152 14.33 12.60 32.06
N MET A 153 14.12 13.61 31.22
CA MET A 153 14.26 15.02 31.60
C MET A 153 13.36 15.37 32.78
N ASN A 154 12.08 15.00 32.74
CA ASN A 154 11.14 15.26 33.83
C ASN A 154 11.53 14.52 35.12
N SER A 155 12.07 13.31 35.01
CA SER A 155 12.57 12.55 36.16
C SER A 155 13.73 13.29 36.86
N PHE A 156 14.66 13.86 36.08
CA PHE A 156 15.77 14.65 36.62
C PHE A 156 15.33 16.00 37.21
N ILE A 157 14.33 16.67 36.62
CA ILE A 157 13.75 17.90 37.17
C ILE A 157 13.04 17.62 38.51
N GLY A 158 12.34 16.49 38.64
CA GLY A 158 11.73 16.09 39.91
C GLY A 158 12.78 15.82 41.00
N LEU A 159 13.91 15.22 40.62
CA LEU A 159 15.01 14.94 41.54
C LEU A 159 15.73 16.21 42.05
N SER A 160 15.75 17.30 41.28
CA SER A 160 16.36 18.56 41.74
C SER A 160 15.52 19.31 42.78
N GLN A 161 14.26 18.89 43.00
CA GLN A 161 13.33 19.53 43.93
C GLN A 161 13.25 18.83 45.30
N VAL A 162 13.93 17.69 45.48
CA VAL A 162 13.92 16.91 46.73
C VAL A 162 15.22 17.08 47.50
N GLU A 163 15.14 17.19 48.84
CA GLU A 163 16.31 17.37 49.71
C GLU A 163 17.23 16.14 49.77
N GLN A 164 16.66 14.93 49.60
CA GLN A 164 17.40 13.68 49.49
C GLN A 164 17.01 12.92 48.21
N ALA A 165 17.90 12.94 47.23
CA ALA A 165 17.78 12.17 46.01
C ALA A 165 18.04 10.68 46.28
N THR A 166 17.10 9.81 45.88
CA THR A 166 17.31 8.36 45.91
C THR A 166 17.02 7.74 44.54
N LEU A 167 17.61 6.59 44.23
CA LEU A 167 17.32 5.89 42.96
C LEU A 167 15.82 5.54 42.83
N ASN A 168 15.17 5.23 43.95
CA ASN A 168 13.75 4.87 43.97
C ASN A 168 12.84 6.02 43.53
N THR A 169 13.25 7.29 43.70
CA THR A 169 12.41 8.44 43.31
C THR A 169 12.40 8.71 41.81
N VAL A 170 13.38 8.21 41.05
CA VAL A 170 13.47 8.42 39.58
C VAL A 170 13.29 7.16 38.77
N ALA A 171 13.46 5.98 39.37
CA ALA A 171 13.34 4.71 38.67
C ALA A 171 11.99 4.53 37.92
N PRO A 172 10.82 4.91 38.48
CA PRO A 172 9.55 4.80 37.76
C PRO A 172 9.49 5.65 36.49
N GLY A 173 9.87 6.95 36.57
CA GLY A 173 9.83 7.85 35.42
C GLY A 173 10.81 7.48 34.30
N ILE A 174 11.95 6.88 34.65
CA ILE A 174 12.89 6.32 33.66
C ILE A 174 12.31 5.04 33.02
N ALA A 175 11.67 4.16 33.80
CA ALA A 175 11.05 2.94 33.26
C ALA A 175 9.92 3.28 32.27
N GLU A 176 9.05 4.24 32.61
CA GLU A 176 8.00 4.75 31.73
C GLU A 176 8.54 5.35 30.43
N ALA A 177 9.60 6.16 30.55
CA ALA A 177 10.32 6.71 29.41
C ALA A 177 10.78 5.58 28.47
N LEU A 178 11.41 4.51 28.99
CA LEU A 178 11.88 3.39 28.18
C LEU A 178 10.73 2.63 27.49
N ILE A 179 9.56 2.51 28.13
CA ILE A 179 8.36 1.90 27.53
C ILE A 179 7.94 2.66 26.26
N ALA A 180 8.01 4.00 26.24
CA ALA A 180 7.65 4.79 25.06
C ALA A 180 8.48 4.42 23.82
N THR A 181 9.79 4.17 23.97
CA THR A 181 10.63 3.67 22.86
C THR A 181 10.26 2.25 22.48
N ALA A 182 10.02 1.36 23.44
CA ALA A 182 9.65 -0.02 23.15
C ALA A 182 8.36 -0.08 22.31
N ILE A 183 7.34 0.72 22.65
CA ILE A 183 6.10 0.84 21.88
C ILE A 183 6.38 1.45 20.49
N GLY A 184 7.25 2.45 20.41
CA GLY A 184 7.65 3.07 19.14
C GLY A 184 8.28 2.09 18.16
N LEU A 185 9.18 1.24 18.65
CA LEU A 185 9.79 0.16 17.86
C LEU A 185 8.77 -0.93 17.50
N PHE A 186 7.88 -1.29 18.42
CA PHE A 186 6.82 -2.25 18.16
C PHE A 186 5.84 -1.80 17.07
N ALA A 187 5.55 -0.49 16.98
CA ALA A 187 4.77 0.08 15.88
C ALA A 187 5.56 0.13 14.57
N ALA A 188 6.85 0.49 14.63
CA ALA A 188 7.70 0.72 13.46
C ALA A 188 8.06 -0.58 12.71
N ILE A 189 8.52 -1.60 13.42
CA ILE A 189 9.11 -2.81 12.82
C ILE A 189 8.10 -3.53 11.88
N PRO A 190 6.86 -3.83 12.31
CA PRO A 190 5.87 -4.45 11.43
C PRO A 190 5.51 -3.57 10.24
N ALA A 191 5.41 -2.25 10.44
CA ALA A 191 5.08 -1.30 9.39
C ALA A 191 6.14 -1.30 8.28
N VAL A 192 7.43 -1.25 8.63
CA VAL A 192 8.54 -1.28 7.66
C VAL A 192 8.59 -2.61 6.91
N ILE A 193 8.47 -3.75 7.60
CA ILE A 193 8.48 -5.07 6.97
C ILE A 193 7.33 -5.18 5.95
N ALA A 194 6.13 -4.79 6.36
CA ALA A 194 4.96 -4.86 5.50
C ALA A 194 5.03 -3.87 4.34
N TYR A 195 5.50 -2.64 4.55
CA TYR A 195 5.73 -1.67 3.48
C TYR A 195 6.64 -2.26 2.39
N ASN A 196 7.80 -2.81 2.78
CA ASN A 196 8.75 -3.40 1.83
C ASN A 196 8.13 -4.57 1.05
N GLN A 197 7.42 -5.47 1.74
CA GLN A 197 6.82 -6.64 1.11
C GLN A 197 5.65 -6.27 0.18
N LEU A 198 4.78 -5.35 0.60
CA LEU A 198 3.62 -4.92 -0.17
C LEU A 198 4.02 -4.03 -1.35
N SER A 199 5.02 -3.15 -1.17
CA SER A 199 5.59 -2.32 -2.24
C SER A 199 6.22 -3.19 -3.34
N LYS A 200 6.99 -4.21 -2.95
CA LYS A 200 7.53 -5.19 -3.92
C LYS A 200 6.43 -5.91 -4.71
N ARG A 201 5.33 -6.29 -4.05
CA ARG A 201 4.18 -6.93 -4.71
C ARG A 201 3.46 -5.97 -5.65
N ALA A 202 3.23 -4.73 -5.22
CA ALA A 202 2.68 -3.67 -6.05
C ALA A 202 3.51 -3.47 -7.32
N GLY A 203 4.83 -3.33 -7.20
CA GLY A 203 5.74 -3.21 -8.35
C GLY A 203 5.69 -4.42 -9.31
N ALA A 204 5.57 -5.63 -8.77
CA ALA A 204 5.42 -6.84 -9.60
C ALA A 204 4.09 -6.85 -10.38
N ILE A 205 3.00 -6.36 -9.77
CA ILE A 205 1.69 -6.24 -10.44
C ILE A 205 1.73 -5.12 -11.50
N SER A 206 2.36 -3.98 -11.20
CA SER A 206 2.61 -2.89 -12.16
C SER A 206 3.34 -3.42 -13.40
N THR A 207 4.44 -4.16 -13.21
CA THR A 207 5.18 -4.79 -14.31
C THR A 207 4.28 -5.71 -15.15
N LEU A 208 3.38 -6.45 -14.50
CA LEU A 208 2.42 -7.31 -15.18
C LEU A 208 1.42 -6.54 -16.04
N TYR A 209 1.05 -5.31 -15.65
CA TYR A 209 0.19 -4.43 -16.44
C TYR A 209 0.85 -4.03 -17.77
N TYR A 210 2.10 -3.59 -17.74
CA TYR A 210 2.84 -3.27 -18.97
C TYR A 210 3.05 -4.49 -19.86
N HIS A 211 3.40 -5.65 -19.28
CA HIS A 211 3.52 -6.89 -20.04
C HIS A 211 2.21 -7.26 -20.75
N PHE A 212 1.08 -7.10 -20.06
CA PHE A 212 -0.23 -7.34 -20.65
C PHE A 212 -0.53 -6.35 -21.79
N GLY A 213 -0.27 -5.06 -21.59
CA GLY A 213 -0.45 -4.04 -22.62
C GLY A 213 0.33 -4.35 -23.90
N ASN A 214 1.61 -4.70 -23.76
CA ASN A 214 2.44 -5.10 -24.90
C ASN A 214 1.92 -6.36 -25.60
N GLU A 215 1.46 -7.36 -24.83
CA GLU A 215 0.88 -8.59 -25.39
C GLU A 215 -0.41 -8.29 -26.18
N PHE A 216 -1.25 -7.37 -25.67
CA PHE A 216 -2.45 -6.90 -26.33
C PHE A 216 -2.14 -6.19 -27.65
N ILE A 217 -1.26 -5.18 -27.64
CA ILE A 217 -0.86 -4.44 -28.85
C ILE A 217 -0.27 -5.37 -29.91
N THR A 218 0.61 -6.29 -29.51
CA THR A 218 1.22 -7.26 -30.43
C THR A 218 0.17 -8.17 -31.09
N ARG A 219 -0.88 -8.56 -30.37
CA ARG A 219 -1.97 -9.36 -30.95
C ARG A 219 -2.89 -8.51 -31.83
N LEU A 220 -3.18 -7.28 -31.44
CA LEU A 220 -4.00 -6.35 -32.20
C LEU A 220 -3.36 -6.05 -33.57
N GLN A 221 -2.06 -5.70 -33.59
CA GLN A 221 -1.30 -5.49 -34.83
C GLN A 221 -1.35 -6.71 -35.76
N ARG A 222 -1.22 -7.92 -35.20
CA ARG A 222 -1.34 -9.18 -35.96
C ARG A 222 -2.72 -9.35 -36.60
N VAL A 223 -3.80 -8.97 -35.93
CA VAL A 223 -5.17 -9.03 -36.47
C VAL A 223 -5.34 -8.00 -37.58
N MET A 224 -4.92 -6.76 -37.36
CA MET A 224 -5.04 -5.68 -38.34
C MET A 224 -4.22 -5.93 -39.61
N HIS A 225 -2.99 -6.45 -39.51
CA HIS A 225 -2.19 -6.81 -40.68
C HIS A 225 -2.70 -8.03 -41.46
N ARG A 226 -3.54 -8.89 -40.87
CA ARG A 226 -4.17 -10.02 -41.57
C ARG A 226 -5.44 -9.64 -42.33
N ALA A 227 -6.09 -8.53 -41.97
CA ALA A 227 -7.30 -8.04 -42.62
C ALA A 227 -7.21 -7.58 -44.10
N PRO A 228 -6.05 -7.27 -44.73
CA PRO A 228 -6.04 -6.79 -46.11
C PRO A 228 -6.36 -7.84 -47.18
N LEU A 229 -6.24 -9.15 -46.89
CA LEU A 229 -6.27 -10.19 -47.92
C LEU A 229 -7.66 -10.82 -48.15
N ALA A 230 -8.65 -10.55 -47.29
CA ALA A 230 -9.98 -11.17 -47.40
C ALA A 230 -10.99 -10.39 -48.28
N LYS A 231 -10.62 -9.19 -48.76
CA LYS A 231 -11.49 -8.35 -49.62
C LYS A 231 -11.11 -8.39 -51.12
N ALA A 232 -10.21 -9.29 -51.52
CA ALA A 232 -9.73 -9.41 -52.90
C ALA A 232 -10.03 -10.77 -53.57
N ALA A 233 -11.03 -11.51 -53.08
CA ALA A 233 -11.50 -12.76 -53.68
C ALA A 233 -12.99 -12.67 -54.03
#